data_AF-A0A0U3P708-F1
#
_entry.id   AF-A0A0U3P708-F1
#
_cell.length_a   1.000
_cell.length_b   1.000
_cell.length_c   1.000
_cell.angle_alpha   90.00
_cell.angle_beta   90.00
_cell.angle_gamma   90.00
#
_symmetry.space_group_name_H-M   'P 1'
#
loop_
_entity.id
_entity.type
_entity.pdbx_description
1 polymer ?
#
loop_
_entity_poly.entity_id
_entity_poly.type
_entity_poly.pdbx_seq_one_letter_code
_entity_poly.pdbx_strand_id
1 'polypeptide(L)'
;MSDSSRDTAEGAGWGAAEPGEYKRLMPAKVEKLSWLDPRTLWSARNGVLASWFGDPTGETRGRWVAQREAAGAPADKVIRRADPDRFSFMVIGDTGEGDAPQYAVVPGFLKVGQGTDFAVITSDVIYPVGSADDYGTKFFRPYRDYPAPIYAIPGNHDWYEGLGAFMRVFCGDAPPLAAEPAPRRLTRAWWRSLLWHRPRPTDGEHLDEARRLRSAVTQQAVQPGPYWAIDAGPLRLIGIDTGLLGTIDAEQGAWLREVSQGPRPKILLTGSPLYVDGEHHPCTIEGGGGTVDDIVRDPEHHYVAAIGGDIHNYQRYPVQVDGRTIQYVVSGGGGAFMHATHTIPRVNIANVTEQDFRCYPLRGDSLAFYSRLYGRRLRLRRFFTLTEAEATAVVAERLGITPTRASGGPVRVTRRIRLVASLLGAGGRPDRTSRFRLPVRKIYTQLFSPGSATYSPPFFKQFLRLDVTPDAVRLRCFAATGNLAQEIEPPVEDEVTIPLP
;
A
#
# COMPACT_ATOMS: atom_id res chain seq x y z
N MET A 1 -10.29 -6.22 24.03
CA MET A 1 -9.56 -5.62 22.89
C MET A 1 -8.22 -5.23 23.42
N SER A 2 -7.14 -5.60 22.74
CA SER A 2 -5.79 -5.16 23.07
C SER A 2 -5.67 -3.63 22.90
N ASP A 3 -4.83 -3.01 23.72
CA ASP A 3 -4.60 -1.56 23.67
C ASP A 3 -4.05 -1.12 22.30
N SER A 4 -4.54 -0.01 21.76
CA SER A 4 -4.02 0.60 20.53
C SER A 4 -2.69 1.33 20.79
N SER A 5 -1.90 1.57 19.73
CA SER A 5 -0.75 2.47 19.78
C SER A 5 -1.09 3.89 20.26
N ARG A 6 -2.35 4.32 20.14
CA ARG A 6 -2.81 5.61 20.68
C ARG A 6 -2.83 5.64 22.20
N ASP A 7 -3.11 4.50 22.82
CA ASP A 7 -3.35 4.39 24.25
C ASP A 7 -2.03 4.14 25.00
N THR A 8 -1.23 3.18 24.52
CA THR A 8 -0.01 2.73 25.20
C THR A 8 1.16 2.52 24.24
N ALA A 9 2.39 2.53 24.78
CA ALA A 9 3.58 2.22 23.99
C ALA A 9 3.63 0.71 23.66
N GLU A 10 3.15 -0.10 24.59
CA GLU A 10 2.96 -1.55 24.45
C GLU A 10 1.98 -1.86 23.32
N GLY A 11 0.89 -1.09 23.19
CA GLY A 11 -0.05 -1.17 22.06
C GLY A 11 0.59 -0.89 20.71
N ALA A 12 1.60 -0.02 20.67
CA ALA A 12 2.44 0.19 19.48
C ALA A 12 3.51 -0.91 19.27
N GLY A 13 3.60 -1.86 20.20
CA GLY A 13 4.52 -2.99 20.17
C GLY A 13 5.90 -2.69 20.77
N TRP A 14 6.05 -1.58 21.51
CA TRP A 14 7.26 -1.29 22.27
C TRP A 14 7.31 -2.06 23.59
N GLY A 15 8.49 -2.12 24.20
CA GLY A 15 8.73 -2.85 25.44
C GLY A 15 9.37 -4.21 25.22
N ALA A 16 9.40 -5.03 26.28
CA ALA A 16 9.80 -6.43 26.17
C ALA A 16 8.60 -7.24 25.71
N ALA A 17 8.70 -7.84 24.52
CA ALA A 17 7.65 -8.66 23.96
C ALA A 17 8.22 -9.93 23.34
N GLU A 18 7.50 -11.03 23.50
CA GLU A 18 7.79 -12.29 22.83
C GLU A 18 7.50 -12.15 21.33
N PRO A 19 8.45 -12.51 20.44
CA PRO A 19 8.19 -12.50 18.99
C PRO A 19 7.04 -13.45 18.63
N GLY A 20 6.21 -13.04 17.67
CA GLY A 20 5.10 -13.85 17.19
C GLY A 20 5.51 -15.15 16.48
N GLU A 21 4.54 -16.05 16.31
CA GLU A 21 4.72 -17.36 15.69
C GLU A 21 4.75 -17.33 14.16
N TYR A 22 4.54 -16.15 13.56
CA TYR A 22 4.69 -15.92 12.12
C TYR A 22 6.00 -16.47 11.53
N LYS A 23 7.08 -16.54 12.33
CA LYS A 23 8.37 -17.12 11.89
C LYS A 23 8.25 -18.57 11.45
N ARG A 24 7.30 -19.34 11.98
CA ARG A 24 7.04 -20.74 11.56
C ARG A 24 6.40 -20.82 10.18
N LEU A 25 5.74 -19.75 9.75
CA LEU A 25 5.09 -19.66 8.43
C LEU A 25 6.09 -19.30 7.33
N MET A 26 7.18 -18.60 7.69
CA MET A 26 8.20 -18.12 6.75
C MET A 26 8.92 -19.26 5.99
N PRO A 27 9.35 -19.03 4.74
CA PRO A 27 10.12 -20.01 3.99
C PRO A 27 11.47 -20.30 4.62
N ALA A 28 11.96 -21.53 4.37
CA ALA A 28 13.25 -21.99 4.88
C ALA A 28 14.40 -21.08 4.42
N LYS A 29 14.26 -20.51 3.21
CA LYS A 29 15.13 -19.47 2.68
C LYS A 29 14.29 -18.24 2.36
N VAL A 30 14.64 -17.12 2.97
CA VAL A 30 14.11 -15.79 2.64
C VAL A 30 15.17 -15.05 1.86
N GLU A 31 14.84 -14.58 0.66
CA GLU A 31 15.71 -13.71 -0.09
C GLU A 31 15.71 -12.32 0.55
N LYS A 32 16.90 -11.84 0.95
CA LYS A 32 17.03 -10.53 1.58
C LYS A 32 16.99 -9.45 0.52
N LEU A 33 15.83 -8.82 0.36
CA LEU A 33 15.70 -7.65 -0.48
C LEU A 33 16.48 -6.46 0.11
N SER A 34 17.29 -5.83 -0.72
CA SER A 34 17.96 -4.57 -0.41
C SER A 34 17.81 -3.61 -1.58
N TRP A 35 17.13 -2.50 -1.33
CA TRP A 35 17.01 -1.38 -2.28
C TRP A 35 18.33 -0.62 -2.51
N LEU A 36 19.37 -0.97 -1.75
CA LEU A 36 20.75 -0.49 -1.96
C LEU A 36 21.59 -1.43 -2.82
N ASP A 37 21.10 -2.62 -3.12
CA ASP A 37 21.81 -3.53 -4.03
C ASP A 37 21.68 -2.99 -5.46
N PRO A 38 22.81 -2.71 -6.16
CA PRO A 38 22.79 -2.29 -7.56
C PRO A 38 22.01 -3.23 -8.47
N ARG A 39 21.93 -4.54 -8.15
CA ARG A 39 21.15 -5.51 -8.93
C ARG A 39 19.64 -5.25 -8.83
N THR A 40 19.14 -4.94 -7.63
CA THR A 40 17.73 -4.59 -7.40
C THR A 40 17.39 -3.30 -8.14
N LEU A 41 18.21 -2.26 -7.98
CA LEU A 41 18.01 -0.97 -8.65
C LEU A 41 18.08 -1.09 -10.17
N TRP A 42 19.01 -1.91 -10.67
CA TRP A 42 19.09 -2.22 -12.09
C TRP A 42 17.81 -2.88 -12.58
N SER A 43 17.27 -3.86 -11.85
CA SER A 43 16.04 -4.54 -12.25
C SER A 43 14.82 -3.60 -12.23
N ALA A 44 14.73 -2.70 -11.25
CA ALA A 44 13.65 -1.71 -11.11
C ALA A 44 13.83 -0.44 -11.98
N ARG A 45 14.81 -0.40 -12.90
CA ARG A 45 15.14 0.81 -13.69
C ARG A 45 14.04 1.28 -14.65
N ASN A 46 13.05 0.43 -14.95
CA ASN A 46 12.03 0.71 -15.96
C ASN A 46 11.18 1.95 -15.64
N GLY A 47 10.93 2.24 -14.36
CA GLY A 47 10.24 3.48 -13.96
C GLY A 47 11.05 4.74 -14.27
N VAL A 48 12.36 4.72 -14.02
CA VAL A 48 13.27 5.82 -14.38
C VAL A 48 13.32 5.99 -15.90
N LEU A 49 13.45 4.89 -16.65
CA LEU A 49 13.43 4.92 -18.11
C LEU A 49 12.10 5.45 -18.67
N ALA A 50 10.97 5.06 -18.08
CA ALA A 50 9.66 5.58 -18.45
C ALA A 50 9.58 7.10 -18.25
N SER A 51 10.08 7.61 -17.12
CA SER A 51 10.10 9.05 -16.85
C SER A 51 10.94 9.85 -17.86
N TRP A 52 12.05 9.28 -18.35
CA TRP A 52 12.98 9.95 -19.27
C TRP A 52 12.65 9.74 -20.74
N PHE A 53 12.05 8.60 -21.11
CA PHE A 53 11.88 8.19 -22.50
C PHE A 53 10.42 7.93 -22.90
N GLY A 54 9.47 8.24 -22.02
CA GLY A 54 8.04 8.05 -22.21
C GLY A 54 7.55 6.76 -21.56
N ASP A 55 6.34 6.79 -21.01
CA ASP A 55 5.73 5.66 -20.31
C ASP A 55 4.94 4.76 -21.29
N PRO A 56 5.29 3.47 -21.45
CA PRO A 56 4.54 2.53 -22.28
C PRO A 56 3.32 1.90 -21.57
N THR A 57 3.08 2.23 -20.31
CA THR A 57 2.09 1.54 -19.47
C THR A 57 0.70 1.59 -20.08
N GLY A 58 0.20 2.75 -20.51
CA GLY A 58 -1.14 2.87 -21.11
C GLY A 58 -1.34 2.02 -22.36
N GLU A 59 -0.39 2.06 -23.30
CA GLU A 59 -0.42 1.22 -24.51
C GLU A 59 -0.38 -0.28 -24.17
N THR A 60 0.51 -0.68 -23.27
CA THR A 60 0.64 -2.09 -22.85
C THR A 60 -0.62 -2.57 -22.13
N ARG A 61 -1.22 -1.72 -21.29
CA ARG A 61 -2.47 -1.99 -20.57
C ARG A 61 -3.63 -2.19 -21.54
N GLY A 62 -3.81 -1.31 -22.52
CA GLY A 62 -4.86 -1.46 -23.54
C GLY A 62 -4.73 -2.78 -24.31
N ARG A 63 -3.50 -3.22 -24.60
CA ARG A 63 -3.25 -4.54 -25.22
C ARG A 63 -3.61 -5.70 -24.31
N TRP A 64 -3.30 -5.63 -23.02
CA TRP A 64 -3.73 -6.62 -22.03
C TRP A 64 -5.26 -6.70 -21.92
N VAL A 65 -5.93 -5.55 -21.86
CA VAL A 65 -7.40 -5.45 -21.80
C VAL A 65 -8.03 -6.05 -23.05
N ALA A 66 -7.59 -5.65 -24.24
CA ALA A 66 -8.08 -6.19 -25.50
C ALA A 66 -7.88 -7.72 -25.62
N GLN A 67 -6.74 -8.24 -25.15
CA GLN A 67 -6.50 -9.68 -25.11
C GLN A 67 -7.50 -10.40 -24.19
N ARG A 68 -7.79 -9.83 -23.00
CA ARG A 68 -8.76 -10.41 -22.07
C ARG A 68 -10.18 -10.38 -22.62
N GLU A 69 -10.58 -9.31 -23.29
CA GLU A 69 -11.88 -9.22 -23.97
C GLU A 69 -12.03 -10.26 -25.07
N ALA A 70 -11.00 -10.41 -25.91
CA ALA A 70 -10.98 -11.45 -26.94
C ALA A 70 -11.05 -12.87 -26.35
N ALA A 71 -10.56 -13.06 -25.12
CA ALA A 71 -10.67 -14.29 -24.34
C ALA A 71 -12.00 -14.43 -23.57
N GLY A 72 -12.96 -13.53 -23.78
CA GLY A 72 -14.32 -13.60 -23.20
C GLY A 72 -14.48 -12.93 -21.83
N ALA A 73 -13.51 -12.12 -21.38
CA ALA A 73 -13.70 -11.30 -20.19
C ALA A 73 -14.82 -10.25 -20.43
N PRO A 74 -15.66 -9.94 -19.43
CA PRO A 74 -16.68 -8.90 -19.54
C PRO A 74 -16.12 -7.57 -20.05
N ALA A 75 -16.76 -6.97 -21.05
CA ALA A 75 -16.34 -5.68 -21.62
C ALA A 75 -16.42 -4.55 -20.58
N ASP A 76 -17.47 -4.56 -19.74
CA ASP A 76 -17.68 -3.59 -18.66
C ASP A 76 -16.70 -3.73 -17.47
N LYS A 77 -15.89 -4.79 -17.46
CA LYS A 77 -14.97 -5.16 -16.36
C LYS A 77 -15.66 -5.30 -15.01
N VAL A 78 -16.97 -5.57 -14.98
CA VAL A 78 -17.73 -5.73 -13.74
C VAL A 78 -17.83 -7.20 -13.35
N ILE A 79 -17.21 -7.55 -12.24
CA ILE A 79 -17.37 -8.82 -11.53
C ILE A 79 -18.67 -8.73 -10.73
N ARG A 80 -19.68 -9.49 -11.14
CA ARG A 80 -20.98 -9.54 -10.47
C ARG A 80 -21.00 -10.66 -9.45
N ARG A 81 -21.18 -10.31 -8.17
CA ARG A 81 -21.27 -11.28 -7.07
C ARG A 81 -22.67 -11.29 -6.49
N ALA A 82 -23.05 -12.44 -5.92
CA ALA A 82 -24.32 -12.61 -5.22
C ALA A 82 -24.12 -12.50 -3.69
N ASP A 83 -23.36 -11.49 -3.26
CA ASP A 83 -23.13 -11.24 -1.84
C ASP A 83 -24.40 -10.67 -1.19
N PRO A 84 -24.69 -11.03 0.07
CA PRO A 84 -25.82 -10.47 0.81
C PRO A 84 -25.64 -8.97 1.09
N ASP A 85 -26.72 -8.29 1.47
CA ASP A 85 -26.64 -6.86 1.83
C ASP A 85 -25.82 -6.60 3.12
N ARG A 86 -25.47 -7.66 3.84
CA ARG A 86 -24.56 -7.65 4.99
C ARG A 86 -23.43 -8.62 4.75
N PHE A 87 -22.26 -8.11 4.45
CA PHE A 87 -21.08 -8.90 4.10
C PHE A 87 -19.82 -8.26 4.68
N SER A 88 -18.66 -8.91 4.59
CA SER A 88 -17.40 -8.33 5.06
C SER A 88 -16.24 -8.73 4.17
N PHE A 89 -15.29 -7.82 3.98
CA PHE A 89 -14.11 -8.08 3.18
C PHE A 89 -12.85 -7.47 3.78
N MET A 90 -11.71 -8.02 3.40
CA MET A 90 -10.40 -7.55 3.85
C MET A 90 -9.74 -6.66 2.80
N VAL A 91 -8.94 -5.68 3.24
CA VAL A 91 -8.09 -4.87 2.36
C VAL A 91 -6.67 -4.80 2.92
N ILE A 92 -5.65 -4.99 2.09
CA ILE A 92 -4.24 -4.95 2.48
C ILE A 92 -3.39 -4.44 1.31
N GLY A 93 -2.42 -3.54 1.52
CA GLY A 93 -1.57 -3.02 0.44
C GLY A 93 -0.09 -3.39 0.59
N ASP A 94 0.64 -3.40 -0.52
CA ASP A 94 2.11 -3.40 -0.55
C ASP A 94 2.72 -4.58 0.22
N THR A 95 2.27 -5.79 -0.12
CA THR A 95 2.53 -6.97 0.69
C THR A 95 3.83 -7.67 0.35
N GLY A 96 4.18 -7.80 -0.93
CA GLY A 96 5.03 -8.89 -1.40
C GLY A 96 6.54 -8.70 -1.29
N GLU A 97 7.08 -8.45 -0.10
CA GLU A 97 8.54 -8.54 0.14
C GLU A 97 9.01 -9.97 0.49
N GLY A 98 8.13 -10.81 1.04
CA GLY A 98 8.42 -12.21 1.41
C GLY A 98 9.18 -12.37 2.73
N ASP A 99 9.31 -11.30 3.52
CA ASP A 99 10.17 -11.24 4.69
C ASP A 99 9.39 -11.23 6.03
N ALA A 100 10.10 -11.07 7.14
CA ALA A 100 9.50 -11.14 8.48
C ALA A 100 8.35 -10.13 8.70
N PRO A 101 8.50 -8.84 8.35
CA PRO A 101 7.40 -7.88 8.37
C PRO A 101 6.13 -8.32 7.62
N GLN A 102 6.22 -8.85 6.40
CA GLN A 102 5.04 -9.38 5.69
C GLN A 102 4.42 -10.56 6.44
N TYR A 103 5.22 -11.56 6.81
CA TYR A 103 4.70 -12.76 7.47
C TYR A 103 4.09 -12.45 8.84
N ALA A 104 4.56 -11.43 9.55
CA ALA A 104 3.99 -10.97 10.81
C ALA A 104 2.54 -10.46 10.69
N VAL A 105 2.10 -10.09 9.49
CA VAL A 105 0.70 -9.69 9.23
C VAL A 105 -0.23 -10.90 9.15
N VAL A 106 0.28 -12.03 8.64
CA VAL A 106 -0.53 -13.19 8.24
C VAL A 106 -1.42 -13.74 9.36
N PRO A 107 -0.94 -14.03 10.58
CA PRO A 107 -1.80 -14.66 11.59
C PRO A 107 -2.95 -13.75 12.03
N GLY A 108 -2.66 -12.45 12.22
CA GLY A 108 -3.67 -11.46 12.56
C GLY A 108 -4.69 -11.27 11.42
N PHE A 109 -4.21 -11.20 10.18
CA PHE A 109 -5.07 -11.13 8.98
C PHE A 109 -5.99 -12.35 8.86
N LEU A 110 -5.48 -13.56 9.06
CA LEU A 110 -6.27 -14.79 9.00
C LEU A 110 -7.30 -14.85 10.13
N LYS A 111 -6.93 -14.45 11.35
CA LYS A 111 -7.85 -14.40 12.49
C LYS A 111 -8.98 -13.40 12.26
N VAL A 112 -8.65 -12.17 11.89
CA VAL A 112 -9.63 -11.10 11.67
C VAL A 112 -10.44 -11.33 10.40
N GLY A 113 -9.87 -12.00 9.39
CA GLY A 113 -10.52 -12.34 8.12
C GLY A 113 -11.48 -13.52 8.19
N GLN A 114 -11.64 -14.18 9.35
CA GLN A 114 -12.63 -15.25 9.50
C GLN A 114 -14.03 -14.76 9.15
N GLY A 115 -14.71 -15.51 8.28
CA GLY A 115 -16.07 -15.20 7.81
C GLY A 115 -16.17 -14.05 6.80
N THR A 116 -15.04 -13.57 6.26
CA THR A 116 -15.07 -12.58 5.17
C THR A 116 -15.28 -13.25 3.81
N ASP A 117 -15.97 -12.55 2.91
CA ASP A 117 -16.41 -13.05 1.60
C ASP A 117 -15.32 -12.99 0.52
N PHE A 118 -14.36 -12.08 0.69
CA PHE A 118 -13.17 -11.92 -0.15
C PHE A 118 -12.17 -10.95 0.50
N ALA A 119 -10.97 -10.86 -0.09
CA ALA A 119 -10.00 -9.83 0.19
C ALA A 119 -9.58 -9.07 -1.08
N VAL A 120 -9.06 -7.86 -0.91
CA VAL A 120 -8.44 -7.09 -1.99
C VAL A 120 -7.03 -6.66 -1.59
N ILE A 121 -6.05 -6.91 -2.46
CA ILE A 121 -4.71 -6.35 -2.36
C ILE A 121 -4.68 -5.00 -3.09
N THR A 122 -4.38 -3.92 -2.37
CA THR A 122 -4.29 -2.56 -2.91
C THR A 122 -2.85 -2.18 -3.22
N SER A 123 -2.46 -2.28 -4.48
CA SER A 123 -1.11 -1.94 -4.98
C SER A 123 -0.01 -2.92 -4.61
N ASP A 124 1.06 -2.89 -5.40
CA ASP A 124 2.35 -3.56 -5.23
C ASP A 124 2.23 -4.97 -4.62
N VAL A 125 1.68 -5.89 -5.43
CA VAL A 125 1.48 -7.26 -4.99
C VAL A 125 2.82 -7.94 -4.75
N ILE A 126 3.80 -7.71 -5.63
CA ILE A 126 5.11 -8.37 -5.60
C ILE A 126 6.27 -7.39 -5.78
N TYR A 127 7.15 -7.36 -4.79
CA TYR A 127 8.44 -6.68 -4.85
C TYR A 127 9.56 -7.64 -5.26
N PRO A 128 10.64 -7.16 -5.90
CA PRO A 128 10.86 -5.77 -6.28
C PRO A 128 10.29 -5.38 -7.65
N VAL A 129 10.06 -6.34 -8.55
CA VAL A 129 9.76 -6.07 -9.97
C VAL A 129 8.57 -6.82 -10.54
N GLY A 130 7.75 -7.45 -9.69
CA GLY A 130 6.57 -8.18 -10.17
C GLY A 130 6.87 -9.50 -10.88
N SER A 131 7.99 -10.17 -10.59
CA SER A 131 8.37 -11.44 -11.23
C SER A 131 7.43 -12.58 -10.83
N ALA A 132 7.18 -13.51 -11.76
CA ALA A 132 6.31 -14.67 -11.51
C ALA A 132 6.91 -15.66 -10.50
N ASP A 133 8.24 -15.79 -10.45
CA ASP A 133 8.94 -16.68 -9.49
C ASP A 133 8.70 -16.29 -8.03
N ASP A 134 8.45 -15.00 -7.78
CA ASP A 134 8.27 -14.46 -6.44
C ASP A 134 6.88 -14.74 -5.84
N TYR A 135 5.86 -14.99 -6.68
CA TYR A 135 4.49 -15.21 -6.21
C TYR A 135 4.36 -16.40 -5.24
N GLY A 136 5.20 -17.44 -5.37
CA GLY A 136 5.15 -18.60 -4.51
C GLY A 136 5.37 -18.26 -3.03
N THR A 137 6.43 -17.50 -2.74
CA THR A 137 6.80 -17.16 -1.36
C THR A 137 6.17 -15.87 -0.85
N LYS A 138 5.70 -15.00 -1.75
CA LYS A 138 5.22 -13.65 -1.42
C LYS A 138 3.70 -13.48 -1.55
N PHE A 139 2.98 -14.40 -2.21
CA PHE A 139 1.52 -14.39 -2.30
C PHE A 139 0.89 -15.74 -1.93
N PHE A 140 1.24 -16.81 -2.65
CA PHE A 140 0.56 -18.11 -2.48
C PHE A 140 0.81 -18.72 -1.10
N ARG A 141 2.04 -18.68 -0.61
CA ARG A 141 2.39 -19.22 0.72
C ARG A 141 1.83 -18.39 1.89
N PRO A 142 2.05 -17.06 1.98
CA PRO A 142 1.52 -16.26 3.08
C PRO A 142 0.01 -16.39 3.25
N TYR A 143 -0.72 -16.42 2.13
CA TYR A 143 -2.18 -16.43 2.18
C TYR A 143 -2.78 -17.83 2.00
N ARG A 144 -2.00 -18.92 1.99
CA ARG A 144 -2.50 -20.28 1.71
C ARG A 144 -3.76 -20.68 2.49
N ASP A 145 -3.86 -20.21 3.74
CA ASP A 145 -4.91 -20.59 4.69
C ASP A 145 -6.10 -19.59 4.70
N TYR A 146 -6.08 -18.52 3.88
CA TYR A 146 -7.22 -17.62 3.71
C TYR A 146 -8.25 -18.25 2.76
N PRO A 147 -9.47 -18.59 3.21
CA PRO A 147 -10.36 -19.53 2.50
C PRO A 147 -11.15 -18.92 1.34
N ALA A 148 -11.15 -17.58 1.23
CA ALA A 148 -11.93 -16.84 0.26
C ALA A 148 -11.08 -16.29 -0.91
N PRO A 149 -11.72 -15.77 -1.97
CA PRO A 149 -11.00 -15.21 -3.11
C PRO A 149 -10.21 -13.95 -2.74
N ILE A 150 -9.10 -13.73 -3.43
CA ILE A 150 -8.28 -12.52 -3.29
C ILE A 150 -8.22 -11.83 -4.65
N TYR A 151 -8.72 -10.61 -4.70
CA TYR A 151 -8.57 -9.69 -5.83
C TYR A 151 -7.36 -8.78 -5.59
N ALA A 152 -6.86 -8.13 -6.63
CA ALA A 152 -5.75 -7.20 -6.55
C ALA A 152 -5.87 -6.11 -7.62
N ILE A 153 -5.30 -4.94 -7.33
CA ILE A 153 -4.92 -3.94 -8.32
C ILE A 153 -3.39 -3.85 -8.36
N PRO A 154 -2.79 -3.66 -9.55
CA PRO A 154 -1.34 -3.57 -9.64
C PRO A 154 -0.82 -2.21 -9.20
N GLY A 155 0.38 -2.21 -8.61
CA GLY A 155 1.16 -0.99 -8.38
C GLY A 155 2.31 -0.85 -9.37
N ASN A 156 3.17 0.16 -9.16
CA ASN A 156 4.32 0.39 -10.04
C ASN A 156 5.31 -0.78 -10.00
N HIS A 157 5.39 -1.52 -8.89
CA HIS A 157 6.30 -2.66 -8.79
C HIS A 157 5.87 -3.83 -9.67
N ASP A 158 4.57 -4.04 -9.86
CA ASP A 158 4.02 -5.08 -10.74
C ASP A 158 4.25 -4.74 -12.23
N TRP A 159 4.43 -3.46 -12.55
CA TRP A 159 4.65 -2.96 -13.91
C TRP A 159 6.11 -2.96 -14.37
N TYR A 160 7.09 -3.15 -13.47
CA TYR A 160 8.49 -3.14 -13.88
C TYR A 160 8.83 -4.22 -14.91
N GLU A 161 8.08 -5.32 -14.97
CA GLU A 161 8.20 -6.35 -15.99
C GLU A 161 6.98 -6.43 -16.95
N GLY A 162 6.27 -5.32 -17.14
CA GLY A 162 5.17 -5.22 -18.11
C GLY A 162 3.89 -5.96 -17.70
N LEU A 163 3.70 -6.18 -16.39
CA LEU A 163 2.51 -6.76 -15.77
C LEU A 163 2.24 -8.25 -16.06
N GLY A 164 3.14 -8.95 -16.76
CA GLY A 164 2.90 -10.33 -17.20
C GLY A 164 2.56 -11.31 -16.07
N ALA A 165 3.31 -11.31 -14.97
CA ALA A 165 3.05 -12.21 -13.85
C ALA A 165 1.72 -11.93 -13.16
N PHE A 166 1.37 -10.65 -12.97
CA PHE A 166 0.08 -10.24 -12.42
C PHE A 166 -1.07 -10.74 -13.30
N MET A 167 -0.96 -10.57 -14.62
CA MET A 167 -1.96 -11.03 -15.57
C MET A 167 -2.11 -12.56 -15.57
N ARG A 168 -1.01 -13.30 -15.36
CA ARG A 168 -1.06 -14.75 -15.16
C ARG A 168 -1.78 -15.11 -13.85
N VAL A 169 -1.45 -14.47 -12.74
CA VAL A 169 -1.95 -14.86 -11.41
C VAL A 169 -3.42 -14.47 -11.19
N PHE A 170 -3.81 -13.25 -11.55
CA PHE A 170 -5.15 -12.72 -11.25
C PHE A 170 -6.11 -12.66 -12.45
N CYS A 171 -5.58 -12.51 -13.67
CA CYS A 171 -6.40 -12.23 -14.85
C CYS A 171 -6.55 -13.47 -15.76
N GLY A 172 -6.90 -14.61 -15.16
CA GLY A 172 -7.25 -15.83 -15.88
C GLY A 172 -6.11 -16.43 -16.69
N ASP A 173 -4.92 -16.50 -16.10
CA ASP A 173 -3.70 -17.06 -16.69
C ASP A 173 -3.38 -16.53 -18.10
N ALA A 174 -3.48 -15.21 -18.26
CA ALA A 174 -3.31 -14.56 -19.55
C ALA A 174 -1.91 -14.86 -20.15
N PRO A 175 -1.83 -15.34 -21.40
CA PRO A 175 -0.55 -15.63 -22.04
C PRO A 175 0.22 -14.34 -22.34
N PRO A 176 1.56 -14.40 -22.48
CA PRO A 176 2.37 -13.23 -22.84
C PRO A 176 1.82 -12.48 -24.06
N LEU A 177 1.85 -11.14 -24.01
CA LEU A 177 1.50 -10.31 -25.16
C LEU A 177 2.41 -10.61 -26.36
N ALA A 178 1.86 -10.47 -27.57
CA ALA A 178 2.65 -10.56 -28.80
C ALA A 178 3.78 -9.53 -28.82
N ALA A 179 4.89 -9.83 -29.49
CA ALA A 179 5.99 -8.88 -29.62
C ALA A 179 5.59 -7.66 -30.46
N GLU A 180 6.03 -6.47 -30.05
CA GLU A 180 5.83 -5.24 -30.83
C GLU A 180 6.92 -5.11 -31.91
N PRO A 181 6.61 -4.40 -33.02
CA PRO A 181 7.62 -3.98 -33.96
C PRO A 181 8.73 -3.18 -33.26
N ALA A 182 9.98 -3.42 -33.66
CA ALA A 182 11.10 -2.69 -33.10
C ALA A 182 10.94 -1.18 -33.35
N PRO A 183 11.10 -0.32 -32.32
CA PRO A 183 11.02 1.12 -32.50
C PRO A 183 12.10 1.63 -33.46
N ARG A 184 11.79 2.70 -34.19
CA ARG A 184 12.75 3.36 -35.09
C ARG A 184 14.02 3.75 -34.32
N ARG A 185 15.19 3.43 -34.88
CA ARG A 185 16.50 3.68 -34.23
C ARG A 185 16.64 5.14 -33.82
N LEU A 186 17.32 5.37 -32.70
CA LEU A 186 17.62 6.70 -32.13
C LEU A 186 16.40 7.50 -31.63
N THR A 187 15.18 6.94 -31.65
CA THR A 187 14.01 7.55 -30.99
C THR A 187 14.04 7.31 -29.47
N ARG A 188 13.26 8.09 -28.70
CA ARG A 188 13.09 7.87 -27.24
C ARG A 188 12.62 6.44 -26.95
N ALA A 189 11.64 5.94 -27.71
CA ALA A 189 11.15 4.57 -27.61
C ALA A 189 12.24 3.52 -27.88
N TRP A 190 13.17 3.78 -28.80
CA TRP A 190 14.31 2.90 -29.06
C TRP A 190 15.28 2.83 -27.89
N TRP A 191 15.69 3.97 -27.34
CA TRP A 191 16.54 4.02 -26.14
C TRP A 191 15.88 3.33 -24.95
N ARG A 192 14.57 3.56 -24.75
CA ARG A 192 13.77 2.84 -23.76
C ARG A 192 13.85 1.33 -23.98
N SER A 193 13.55 0.86 -25.20
CA SER A 193 13.48 -0.57 -25.52
C SER A 193 14.80 -1.33 -25.33
N LEU A 194 15.95 -0.68 -25.57
CA LEU A 194 17.27 -1.28 -25.40
C LEU A 194 17.62 -1.49 -23.94
N LEU A 195 17.25 -0.53 -23.09
CA LEU A 195 17.56 -0.57 -21.66
C LEU A 195 16.44 -1.20 -20.85
N TRP A 196 15.27 -1.49 -21.44
CA TRP A 196 14.12 -2.04 -20.73
C TRP A 196 14.45 -3.39 -20.10
N HIS A 197 14.16 -3.52 -18.80
CA HIS A 197 14.19 -4.81 -18.12
C HIS A 197 13.04 -5.69 -18.61
N ARG A 198 13.31 -7.00 -18.72
CA ARG A 198 12.35 -8.01 -19.16
C ARG A 198 12.50 -9.25 -18.28
N PRO A 199 11.41 -10.01 -18.07
CA PRO A 199 11.46 -11.31 -17.43
C PRO A 199 12.51 -12.23 -18.06
N ARG A 200 13.05 -13.12 -17.24
CA ARG A 200 13.89 -14.22 -17.73
C ARG A 200 13.02 -15.23 -18.49
N PRO A 201 13.57 -15.99 -19.44
CA PRO A 201 12.81 -17.03 -20.16
C PRO A 201 12.18 -18.08 -19.25
N THR A 202 12.80 -18.35 -18.10
CA THR A 202 12.36 -19.33 -17.09
C THR A 202 11.43 -18.74 -16.02
N ASP A 203 11.05 -17.46 -16.12
CA ASP A 203 10.23 -16.78 -15.10
C ASP A 203 8.82 -17.41 -15.03
N GLY A 204 8.47 -17.87 -13.84
CA GLY A 204 7.19 -18.52 -13.56
C GLY A 204 7.12 -19.98 -14.00
N GLU A 205 8.26 -20.67 -14.18
CA GLU A 205 8.33 -22.13 -14.34
C GLU A 205 7.70 -22.89 -13.16
N HIS A 206 7.80 -22.32 -11.95
CA HIS A 206 7.24 -22.91 -10.72
C HIS A 206 5.86 -22.38 -10.35
N LEU A 207 5.23 -21.56 -11.21
CA LEU A 207 3.98 -20.90 -10.87
C LEU A 207 2.84 -21.90 -10.61
N ASP A 208 2.77 -22.97 -11.40
CA ASP A 208 1.74 -24.01 -11.24
C ASP A 208 1.89 -24.80 -9.93
N GLU A 209 3.13 -25.02 -9.49
CA GLU A 209 3.42 -25.63 -8.19
C GLU A 209 2.98 -24.70 -7.05
N ALA A 210 3.32 -23.41 -7.16
CA ALA A 210 2.92 -22.39 -6.19
C ALA A 210 1.40 -22.27 -6.06
N ARG A 211 0.65 -22.32 -7.18
CA ARG A 211 -0.82 -22.29 -7.20
C ARG A 211 -1.45 -23.41 -6.37
N ARG A 212 -0.78 -24.56 -6.21
CA ARG A 212 -1.31 -25.68 -5.38
C ARG A 212 -1.52 -25.30 -3.93
N LEU A 213 -0.75 -24.33 -3.42
CA LEU A 213 -0.91 -23.80 -2.06
C LEU A 213 -2.25 -23.09 -1.83
N ARG A 214 -2.91 -22.60 -2.90
CA ARG A 214 -4.23 -21.96 -2.86
C ARG A 214 -5.17 -22.54 -3.93
N SER A 215 -5.34 -23.85 -3.92
CA SER A 215 -6.09 -24.60 -4.96
C SER A 215 -7.55 -24.86 -4.62
N ALA A 216 -8.04 -24.47 -3.44
CA ALA A 216 -9.44 -24.69 -3.09
C ALA A 216 -10.37 -23.89 -4.00
N VAL A 217 -11.52 -24.46 -4.37
CA VAL A 217 -12.51 -23.82 -5.25
C VAL A 217 -12.98 -22.48 -4.68
N THR A 218 -13.16 -22.39 -3.36
CA THR A 218 -13.59 -21.17 -2.66
C THR A 218 -12.54 -20.05 -2.69
N GLN A 219 -11.27 -20.37 -2.99
CA GLN A 219 -10.18 -19.38 -3.05
C GLN A 219 -10.00 -18.77 -4.45
N GLN A 220 -10.69 -19.30 -5.46
CA GLN A 220 -10.46 -18.88 -6.84
C GLN A 220 -11.18 -17.56 -7.14
N ALA A 221 -10.45 -16.61 -7.71
CA ALA A 221 -10.96 -15.39 -8.32
C ALA A 221 -10.41 -15.27 -9.74
N VAL A 222 -11.20 -14.70 -10.65
CA VAL A 222 -10.74 -14.31 -11.98
C VAL A 222 -11.12 -12.86 -12.20
N GLN A 223 -10.11 -12.03 -12.44
CA GLN A 223 -10.29 -10.63 -12.79
C GLN A 223 -10.47 -10.46 -14.30
N PRO A 224 -11.33 -9.54 -14.75
CA PRO A 224 -11.53 -9.28 -16.16
C PRO A 224 -10.32 -8.56 -16.80
N GLY A 225 -9.46 -7.94 -15.98
CA GLY A 225 -8.29 -7.19 -16.41
C GLY A 225 -7.53 -6.60 -15.21
N PRO A 226 -6.56 -5.72 -15.47
CA PRO A 226 -5.74 -5.09 -14.43
C PRO A 226 -6.50 -4.01 -13.63
N TYR A 227 -7.60 -3.52 -14.17
CA TYR A 227 -8.60 -2.71 -13.49
C TYR A 227 -9.97 -3.37 -13.62
N TRP A 228 -10.84 -3.16 -12.65
CA TRP A 228 -12.11 -3.88 -12.53
C TRP A 228 -13.07 -3.16 -11.59
N ALA A 229 -14.35 -3.53 -11.65
CA ALA A 229 -15.32 -3.23 -10.61
C ALA A 229 -15.91 -4.53 -10.03
N ILE A 230 -16.21 -4.54 -8.74
CA ILE A 230 -16.94 -5.61 -8.06
C ILE A 230 -18.25 -5.05 -7.56
N ASP A 231 -19.36 -5.67 -7.97
CA ASP A 231 -20.67 -5.45 -7.40
C ASP A 231 -20.90 -6.47 -6.29
N ALA A 232 -21.00 -6.00 -5.04
CA ALA A 232 -21.17 -6.82 -3.83
C ALA A 232 -22.18 -6.17 -2.88
N GLY A 233 -23.35 -6.80 -2.69
CA GLY A 233 -24.44 -6.27 -1.87
C GLY A 233 -24.79 -4.82 -2.25
N PRO A 234 -24.85 -3.87 -1.29
CA PRO A 234 -25.16 -2.47 -1.57
C PRO A 234 -23.98 -1.68 -2.17
N LEU A 235 -22.78 -2.25 -2.28
CA LEU A 235 -21.58 -1.52 -2.68
C LEU A 235 -21.08 -1.90 -4.07
N ARG A 236 -20.44 -0.93 -4.71
CA ARG A 236 -19.52 -1.17 -5.82
C ARG A 236 -18.10 -0.80 -5.42
N LEU A 237 -17.19 -1.75 -5.49
CA LEU A 237 -15.75 -1.52 -5.34
C LEU A 237 -15.15 -1.31 -6.73
N ILE A 238 -14.29 -0.31 -6.90
CA ILE A 238 -13.67 0.00 -8.20
C ILE A 238 -12.16 0.02 -8.02
N GLY A 239 -11.48 -0.92 -8.65
CA GLY A 239 -10.03 -1.02 -8.67
C GLY A 239 -9.45 -0.40 -9.94
N ILE A 240 -8.57 0.59 -9.78
CA ILE A 240 -7.84 1.22 -10.89
C ILE A 240 -6.36 0.86 -10.89
N ASP A 241 -5.78 0.83 -12.08
CA ASP A 241 -4.38 0.56 -12.33
C ASP A 241 -3.67 1.88 -12.68
N THR A 242 -2.80 2.35 -11.79
CA THR A 242 -2.08 3.63 -11.92
C THR A 242 -0.71 3.52 -12.60
N GLY A 243 -0.33 2.33 -13.06
CA GLY A 243 0.89 2.14 -13.85
C GLY A 243 2.20 2.44 -13.12
N LEU A 244 3.25 2.69 -13.91
CA LEU A 244 4.58 3.03 -13.39
C LEU A 244 4.65 4.43 -12.76
N LEU A 245 3.92 5.41 -13.32
CA LEU A 245 4.08 6.82 -13.00
C LEU A 245 2.91 7.43 -12.18
N GLY A 246 1.91 6.64 -11.82
CA GLY A 246 0.80 7.11 -10.98
C GLY A 246 -0.32 7.84 -11.73
N THR A 247 -0.48 7.56 -13.03
CA THR A 247 -1.52 8.12 -13.91
C THR A 247 -2.38 7.02 -14.53
N ILE A 248 -3.54 7.40 -15.08
CA ILE A 248 -4.36 6.49 -15.89
C ILE A 248 -4.49 7.02 -17.33
N ASP A 249 -4.54 6.09 -18.29
CA ASP A 249 -4.76 6.42 -19.70
C ASP A 249 -6.22 6.84 -19.98
N ALA A 250 -6.45 7.37 -21.18
CA ALA A 250 -7.76 7.85 -21.59
C ALA A 250 -8.84 6.75 -21.66
N GLU A 251 -8.46 5.51 -21.99
CA GLU A 251 -9.39 4.37 -22.09
C GLU A 251 -9.89 3.97 -20.71
N GLN A 252 -8.98 3.76 -19.75
CA GLN A 252 -9.35 3.49 -18.37
C GLN A 252 -10.10 4.67 -17.74
N GLY A 253 -9.73 5.91 -18.07
CA GLY A 253 -10.45 7.09 -17.63
C GLY A 253 -11.89 7.17 -18.17
N ALA A 254 -12.13 6.78 -19.42
CA ALA A 254 -13.47 6.70 -20.00
C ALA A 254 -14.30 5.60 -19.30
N TRP A 255 -13.72 4.41 -19.15
CA TRP A 255 -14.33 3.31 -18.39
C TRP A 255 -14.67 3.71 -16.96
N LEU A 256 -13.77 4.41 -16.26
CA LEU A 256 -13.99 4.83 -14.88
C LEU A 256 -15.20 5.77 -14.77
N ARG A 257 -15.39 6.71 -15.70
CA ARG A 257 -16.59 7.58 -15.71
C ARG A 257 -17.87 6.78 -15.92
N GLU A 258 -17.85 5.81 -16.81
CA GLU A 258 -19.00 4.97 -17.11
C GLU A 258 -19.38 4.09 -15.92
N VAL A 259 -18.42 3.37 -15.33
CA VAL A 259 -18.68 2.45 -14.22
C VAL A 259 -19.02 3.18 -12.92
N SER A 260 -18.67 4.46 -12.81
CA SER A 260 -19.01 5.36 -11.70
C SER A 260 -20.44 5.90 -11.73
N GLN A 261 -21.15 5.75 -12.85
CA GLN A 261 -22.53 6.22 -12.96
C GLN A 261 -23.49 5.48 -12.01
N GLY A 262 -24.59 6.15 -11.68
CA GLY A 262 -25.71 5.59 -10.94
C GLY A 262 -25.57 5.67 -9.41
N PRO A 263 -26.66 5.38 -8.68
CA PRO A 263 -26.81 5.77 -7.28
C PRO A 263 -26.09 4.86 -6.29
N ARG A 264 -25.62 3.68 -6.73
CA ARG A 264 -24.97 2.71 -5.84
C ARG A 264 -23.74 3.36 -5.18
N PRO A 265 -23.57 3.29 -3.85
CA PRO A 265 -22.39 3.82 -3.17
C PRO A 265 -21.10 3.10 -3.60
N LYS A 266 -20.00 3.84 -3.68
CA LYS A 266 -18.74 3.34 -4.26
C LYS A 266 -17.55 3.51 -3.32
N ILE A 267 -16.62 2.56 -3.40
CA ILE A 267 -15.28 2.68 -2.81
C ILE A 267 -14.24 2.54 -3.93
N LEU A 268 -13.39 3.55 -4.08
CA LEU A 268 -12.24 3.49 -4.99
C LEU A 268 -11.08 2.75 -4.31
N LEU A 269 -10.44 1.85 -5.04
CA LEU A 269 -9.17 1.22 -4.70
C LEU A 269 -8.14 1.64 -5.76
N THR A 270 -7.05 2.27 -5.34
CA THR A 270 -6.05 2.87 -6.25
C THR A 270 -4.63 2.47 -5.87
N GLY A 271 -3.74 2.38 -6.86
CA GLY A 271 -2.32 2.11 -6.61
C GLY A 271 -1.66 3.20 -5.78
N SER A 272 -1.84 4.46 -6.19
CA SER A 272 -1.37 5.66 -5.46
C SER A 272 -2.52 6.36 -4.71
N PRO A 273 -2.36 6.76 -3.44
CA PRO A 273 -3.40 7.46 -2.70
C PRO A 273 -3.64 8.89 -3.21
N LEU A 274 -4.89 9.36 -3.14
CA LEU A 274 -5.26 10.71 -3.58
C LEU A 274 -4.97 11.80 -2.53
N TYR A 275 -4.95 11.43 -1.25
CA TYR A 275 -4.49 12.27 -0.15
C TYR A 275 -3.46 11.49 0.65
N VAL A 276 -2.25 12.05 0.77
CA VAL A 276 -1.16 11.40 1.50
C VAL A 276 -0.10 12.41 1.91
N ASP A 277 0.51 12.20 3.06
CA ASP A 277 1.60 13.03 3.61
C ASP A 277 1.23 14.53 3.74
N GLY A 278 -0.07 14.81 3.89
CA GLY A 278 -0.60 16.17 4.00
C GLY A 278 -0.71 16.91 2.65
N GLU A 279 -0.62 16.19 1.55
CA GLU A 279 -0.71 16.69 0.17
C GLU A 279 -1.89 16.06 -0.57
N HIS A 280 -2.34 16.73 -1.64
CA HIS A 280 -3.42 16.27 -2.53
C HIS A 280 -2.85 15.91 -3.90
N HIS A 281 -3.06 14.67 -4.32
CA HIS A 281 -2.58 14.09 -5.56
C HIS A 281 -3.77 13.50 -6.34
N PRO A 282 -4.47 14.30 -7.15
CA PRO A 282 -5.77 13.91 -7.70
C PRO A 282 -5.74 12.81 -8.78
N CYS A 283 -4.55 12.33 -9.16
CA CYS A 283 -4.28 11.35 -10.22
C CYS A 283 -4.80 11.79 -11.61
N THR A 284 -3.89 12.20 -12.48
CA THR A 284 -4.21 12.72 -13.81
C THR A 284 -4.73 11.64 -14.74
N ILE A 285 -5.78 11.97 -15.50
CA ILE A 285 -6.27 11.17 -16.63
C ILE A 285 -5.69 11.73 -17.92
N GLU A 286 -4.94 10.90 -18.65
CA GLU A 286 -4.33 11.31 -19.92
C GLU A 286 -5.39 11.69 -20.97
N GLY A 287 -5.03 12.58 -21.89
CA GLY A 287 -5.95 13.07 -22.92
C GLY A 287 -6.81 14.28 -22.51
N GLY A 288 -6.56 14.87 -21.34
CA GLY A 288 -7.15 16.16 -20.94
C GLY A 288 -8.54 16.07 -20.29
N GLY A 289 -8.93 14.90 -19.78
CA GLY A 289 -10.25 14.65 -19.19
C GLY A 289 -10.40 15.02 -17.71
N GLY A 290 -9.44 15.74 -17.10
CA GLY A 290 -9.42 15.99 -15.67
C GLY A 290 -8.69 14.90 -14.89
N THR A 291 -9.17 14.58 -13.69
CA THR A 291 -8.50 13.70 -12.74
C THR A 291 -9.43 12.61 -12.21
N VAL A 292 -8.84 11.56 -11.62
CA VAL A 292 -9.61 10.52 -10.93
C VAL A 292 -10.39 11.12 -9.76
N ASP A 293 -9.79 12.06 -9.03
CA ASP A 293 -10.45 12.67 -7.89
C ASP A 293 -11.63 13.58 -8.28
N ASP A 294 -11.63 14.16 -9.49
CA ASP A 294 -12.81 14.87 -10.02
C ASP A 294 -14.01 13.91 -10.13
N ILE A 295 -13.77 12.68 -10.61
CA ILE A 295 -14.81 11.64 -10.70
C ILE A 295 -15.25 11.19 -9.30
N VAL A 296 -14.32 10.98 -8.37
CA VAL A 296 -14.65 10.55 -7.00
C VAL A 296 -15.50 11.59 -6.27
N ARG A 297 -15.16 12.88 -6.44
CA ARG A 297 -15.82 13.99 -5.76
C ARG A 297 -17.20 14.28 -6.29
N ASP A 298 -17.43 14.03 -7.58
CA ASP A 298 -18.72 14.26 -8.23
C ASP A 298 -19.87 13.63 -7.40
N PRO A 299 -20.85 14.44 -6.93
CA PRO A 299 -21.95 13.95 -6.13
C PRO A 299 -22.81 12.90 -6.86
N GLU A 300 -22.85 12.91 -8.21
CA GLU A 300 -23.61 11.94 -9.00
C GLU A 300 -22.97 10.54 -8.99
N HIS A 301 -21.70 10.42 -8.58
CA HIS A 301 -21.00 9.14 -8.54
C HIS A 301 -21.01 8.46 -7.16
N HIS A 302 -21.46 9.13 -6.09
CA HIS A 302 -21.70 8.52 -4.77
C HIS A 302 -20.50 7.74 -4.15
N TYR A 303 -19.26 8.16 -4.37
CA TYR A 303 -18.10 7.58 -3.68
C TYR A 303 -18.05 7.94 -2.20
N VAL A 304 -17.94 6.96 -1.31
CA VAL A 304 -17.88 7.19 0.14
C VAL A 304 -16.45 7.05 0.70
N ALA A 305 -15.56 6.39 -0.04
CA ALA A 305 -14.16 6.26 0.31
C ALA A 305 -13.26 6.07 -0.92
N ALA A 306 -11.98 6.43 -0.76
CA ALA A 306 -10.90 6.11 -1.70
C ALA A 306 -9.71 5.58 -0.90
N ILE A 307 -9.27 4.36 -1.20
CA ILE A 307 -8.23 3.63 -0.47
C ILE A 307 -7.03 3.39 -1.40
N GLY A 308 -5.85 3.89 -1.03
CA GLY A 308 -4.62 3.75 -1.81
C GLY A 308 -3.52 2.96 -1.11
N GLY A 309 -2.70 2.25 -1.90
CA GLY A 309 -1.44 1.60 -1.45
C GLY A 309 -0.22 2.52 -1.60
N ASP A 310 0.93 1.99 -2.00
CA ASP A 310 2.21 2.65 -2.35
C ASP A 310 2.93 3.35 -1.17
N ILE A 311 2.18 3.91 -0.23
CA ILE A 311 2.74 4.51 0.99
C ILE A 311 2.59 3.53 2.16
N HIS A 312 3.73 2.98 2.59
CA HIS A 312 3.84 1.90 3.58
C HIS A 312 3.63 2.35 5.03
N ASN A 313 2.49 2.98 5.28
CA ASN A 313 1.93 3.31 6.58
C ASN A 313 0.40 3.39 6.46
N TYR A 314 -0.29 3.79 7.51
CA TYR A 314 -1.71 4.12 7.47
C TYR A 314 -1.92 5.62 7.61
N GLN A 315 -2.86 6.18 6.85
CA GLN A 315 -3.32 7.56 7.00
C GLN A 315 -4.82 7.64 6.70
N ARG A 316 -5.56 8.53 7.37
CA ARG A 316 -6.96 8.80 7.07
C ARG A 316 -7.29 10.28 7.08
N TYR A 317 -7.96 10.72 6.02
CA TYR A 317 -8.41 12.08 5.79
C TYR A 317 -9.93 12.08 5.52
N PRO A 318 -10.78 12.46 6.50
CA PRO A 318 -12.22 12.63 6.27
C PRO A 318 -12.49 13.98 5.59
N VAL A 319 -12.51 14.00 4.26
CA VAL A 319 -12.64 15.24 3.48
C VAL A 319 -14.13 15.55 3.24
N GLN A 320 -14.53 16.79 3.52
CA GLN A 320 -15.87 17.29 3.21
C GLN A 320 -15.94 17.73 1.75
N VAL A 321 -16.88 17.17 1.00
CA VAL A 321 -17.14 17.44 -0.42
C VAL A 321 -18.65 17.54 -0.59
N ASP A 322 -19.16 18.67 -1.09
CA ASP A 322 -20.59 18.86 -1.41
C ASP A 322 -21.58 18.37 -0.33
N GLY A 323 -21.28 18.65 0.95
CA GLY A 323 -22.15 18.30 2.07
C GLY A 323 -22.06 16.84 2.56
N ARG A 324 -21.17 16.02 1.97
CA ARG A 324 -20.85 14.65 2.39
C ARG A 324 -19.38 14.50 2.76
N THR A 325 -19.06 13.45 3.51
CA THR A 325 -17.67 13.11 3.86
C THR A 325 -17.19 11.92 3.02
N ILE A 326 -16.08 12.10 2.31
CA ILE A 326 -15.36 11.00 1.66
C ILE A 326 -14.16 10.63 2.53
N GLN A 327 -14.03 9.35 2.88
CA GLN A 327 -12.86 8.86 3.62
C GLN A 327 -11.73 8.55 2.63
N TYR A 328 -10.70 9.39 2.59
CA TYR A 328 -9.47 9.08 1.88
C TYR A 328 -8.52 8.35 2.82
N VAL A 329 -8.11 7.14 2.44
CA VAL A 329 -7.34 6.23 3.28
C VAL A 329 -6.07 5.80 2.55
N VAL A 330 -4.93 5.89 3.23
CA VAL A 330 -3.67 5.26 2.83
C VAL A 330 -3.56 3.94 3.59
N SER A 331 -3.32 2.84 2.88
CA SER A 331 -3.32 1.49 3.44
C SER A 331 -2.20 0.60 2.86
N GLY A 332 -0.98 1.13 2.72
CA GLY A 332 0.16 0.38 2.19
C GLY A 332 1.02 -0.34 3.24
N GLY A 333 0.61 -0.36 4.50
CA GLY A 333 1.39 -1.00 5.56
C GLY A 333 1.37 -2.54 5.61
N GLY A 334 1.09 -3.27 4.54
CA GLY A 334 0.81 -4.71 4.58
C GLY A 334 2.02 -5.66 4.52
N GLY A 335 3.21 -5.16 4.20
CA GLY A 335 4.42 -5.99 4.27
C GLY A 335 5.71 -5.22 4.03
N ALA A 336 5.75 -4.44 2.95
CA ALA A 336 6.93 -3.71 2.52
C ALA A 336 7.45 -2.72 3.56
N PHE A 337 8.74 -2.36 3.51
CA PHE A 337 9.43 -1.48 4.47
C PHE A 337 8.60 -0.24 4.85
N MET A 338 8.64 0.20 6.10
CA MET A 338 7.79 1.33 6.54
C MET A 338 8.17 2.66 5.86
N HIS A 339 7.18 3.50 5.53
CA HIS A 339 7.37 4.92 5.17
C HIS A 339 7.17 5.83 6.40
N ALA A 340 8.02 6.85 6.52
CA ALA A 340 8.19 7.65 7.74
C ALA A 340 7.07 8.66 8.00
N THR A 341 6.09 8.32 8.86
CA THR A 341 5.02 9.25 9.27
C THR A 341 5.54 10.48 10.03
N HIS A 342 6.70 10.41 10.69
CA HIS A 342 7.31 11.57 11.36
C HIS A 342 7.73 12.70 10.42
N THR A 343 7.78 12.44 9.11
CA THR A 343 8.11 13.46 8.10
C THR A 343 6.89 14.23 7.64
N ILE A 344 5.68 13.71 7.88
CA ILE A 344 4.39 14.34 7.54
C ILE A 344 4.32 15.70 8.26
N PRO A 345 4.01 16.80 7.54
CA PRO A 345 3.85 18.12 8.13
C PRO A 345 2.59 18.18 9.01
N ARG A 346 2.36 19.34 9.64
CA ARG A 346 1.09 19.59 10.31
C ARG A 346 -0.02 19.58 9.26
N VAL A 347 -1.04 18.75 9.45
CA VAL A 347 -2.15 18.59 8.51
C VAL A 347 -3.14 19.74 8.66
N ASN A 348 -3.37 20.43 7.55
CA ASN A 348 -4.38 21.45 7.36
C ASN A 348 -4.70 21.55 5.86
N ILE A 349 -5.41 20.55 5.33
CA ILE A 349 -5.69 20.43 3.89
C ILE A 349 -7.13 19.97 3.68
N ALA A 350 -7.82 20.53 2.70
CA ALA A 350 -9.21 20.17 2.37
C ALA A 350 -10.15 20.18 3.60
N ASN A 351 -9.97 21.17 4.48
CA ASN A 351 -10.66 21.33 5.77
C ASN A 351 -10.42 20.20 6.80
N VAL A 352 -9.47 19.29 6.53
CA VAL A 352 -9.02 18.27 7.48
C VAL A 352 -7.91 18.86 8.35
N THR A 353 -8.07 18.75 9.67
CA THR A 353 -7.10 19.21 10.66
C THR A 353 -6.45 18.05 11.42
N GLU A 354 -5.52 18.34 12.31
CA GLU A 354 -4.93 17.35 13.24
C GLU A 354 -5.95 16.67 14.16
N GLN A 355 -7.12 17.26 14.38
CA GLN A 355 -8.19 16.64 15.17
C GLN A 355 -8.83 15.46 14.43
N ASP A 356 -8.90 15.56 13.09
CA ASP A 356 -9.58 14.62 12.20
C ASP A 356 -8.61 13.58 11.65
N PHE A 357 -7.38 14.01 11.34
CA PHE A 357 -6.34 13.20 10.75
C PHE A 357 -5.93 12.03 11.66
N ARG A 358 -5.73 10.87 11.05
CA ARG A 358 -5.16 9.69 11.73
C ARG A 358 -3.98 9.18 10.92
N CYS A 359 -2.92 8.74 11.58
CA CYS A 359 -1.84 8.01 10.94
C CYS A 359 -1.19 7.00 11.88
N TYR A 360 -0.78 5.85 11.32
CA TYR A 360 -0.05 4.80 12.03
C TYR A 360 1.18 4.35 11.24
N PRO A 361 2.33 4.17 11.90
CA PRO A 361 2.55 4.46 13.32
C PRO A 361 2.41 5.95 13.65
N LEU A 362 2.18 6.25 14.92
CA LEU A 362 2.20 7.64 15.37
C LEU A 362 3.51 8.29 14.97
N ARG A 363 3.49 9.58 14.66
CA ARG A 363 4.68 10.33 14.22
C ARG A 363 5.84 10.21 15.25
N GLY A 364 5.53 10.13 16.54
CA GLY A 364 6.54 9.85 17.59
C GLY A 364 7.16 8.45 17.46
N ASP A 365 6.32 7.41 17.36
CA ASP A 365 6.74 6.01 17.20
C ASP A 365 7.59 5.81 15.94
N SER A 366 7.19 6.43 14.84
CA SER A 366 7.97 6.43 13.59
C SER A 366 9.37 7.00 13.79
N LEU A 367 9.50 8.16 14.42
CA LEU A 367 10.80 8.78 14.64
C LEU A 367 11.68 7.91 15.57
N ALA A 368 11.11 7.36 16.64
CA ALA A 368 11.83 6.47 17.55
C ALA A 368 12.33 5.20 16.83
N PHE A 369 11.48 4.60 16.00
CA PHE A 369 11.84 3.46 15.15
C PHE A 369 13.04 3.76 14.25
N TYR A 370 12.97 4.83 13.45
CA TYR A 370 14.07 5.19 12.56
C TYR A 370 15.33 5.58 13.33
N SER A 371 15.20 6.18 14.51
CA SER A 371 16.34 6.50 15.37
C SER A 371 17.10 5.24 15.81
N ARG A 372 16.38 4.18 16.20
CA ARG A 372 16.96 2.88 16.57
C ARG A 372 17.56 2.19 15.35
N LEU A 373 16.87 2.23 14.21
CA LEU A 373 17.33 1.67 12.95
C LEU A 373 18.68 2.26 12.52
N TYR A 374 18.78 3.59 12.43
CA TYR A 374 20.03 4.26 12.08
C TYR A 374 21.10 4.12 13.15
N GLY A 375 20.72 4.12 14.44
CA GLY A 375 21.64 3.85 15.54
C GLY A 375 22.31 2.48 15.44
N ARG A 376 21.56 1.43 15.04
CA ARG A 376 22.13 0.10 14.76
C ARG A 376 23.02 0.12 13.52
N ARG A 377 22.50 0.67 12.42
CA ARG A 377 23.16 0.66 11.11
C ARG A 377 24.50 1.40 11.11
N LEU A 378 24.55 2.58 11.72
CA LEU A 378 25.75 3.41 11.81
C LEU A 378 26.64 3.02 13.00
N ARG A 379 26.27 1.99 13.78
CA ARG A 379 26.96 1.58 15.03
C ARG A 379 27.08 2.73 16.05
N LEU A 380 26.13 3.68 16.02
CA LEU A 380 26.07 4.88 16.87
C LEU A 380 24.82 4.88 17.77
N ARG A 381 24.47 3.73 18.36
CA ARG A 381 23.24 3.55 19.16
C ARG A 381 23.08 4.60 20.27
N ARG A 382 24.17 4.91 20.99
CA ARG A 382 24.17 5.92 22.07
C ARG A 382 23.81 7.32 21.55
N PHE A 383 24.19 7.65 20.33
CA PHE A 383 23.92 8.97 19.76
C PHE A 383 22.54 9.07 19.13
N PHE A 384 22.12 8.07 18.34
CA PHE A 384 20.86 8.14 17.58
C PHE A 384 19.62 7.73 18.36
N THR A 385 19.70 6.79 19.30
CA THR A 385 18.47 6.20 19.87
C THR A 385 17.68 7.24 20.67
N LEU A 386 16.43 7.46 20.25
CA LEU A 386 15.41 8.20 20.98
C LEU A 386 14.41 7.20 21.58
N THR A 387 13.96 7.47 22.79
CA THR A 387 12.78 6.83 23.37
C THR A 387 11.50 7.34 22.70
N GLU A 388 10.40 6.60 22.85
CA GLU A 388 9.09 7.02 22.32
C GLU A 388 8.66 8.38 22.86
N ALA A 389 8.92 8.62 24.15
CA ALA A 389 8.56 9.85 24.82
C ALA A 389 9.40 11.04 24.32
N GLU A 390 10.71 10.85 24.10
CA GLU A 390 11.59 11.87 23.51
C GLU A 390 11.20 12.18 22.05
N ALA A 391 10.94 11.14 21.26
CA ALA A 391 10.56 11.27 19.85
C ALA A 391 9.18 11.96 19.71
N THR A 392 8.22 11.58 20.55
CA THR A 392 6.89 12.21 20.59
C THR A 392 7.00 13.68 21.00
N ALA A 393 7.77 14.00 22.04
CA ALA A 393 7.92 15.37 22.52
C ALA A 393 8.54 16.31 21.46
N VAL A 394 9.59 15.88 20.76
CA VAL A 394 10.22 16.71 19.72
C VAL A 394 9.34 16.87 18.48
N VAL A 395 8.56 15.84 18.12
CA VAL A 395 7.58 15.95 17.02
C VAL A 395 6.45 16.91 17.39
N ALA A 396 5.92 16.82 18.62
CA ALA A 396 4.90 17.73 19.11
C ALA A 396 5.39 19.19 19.16
N GLU A 397 6.61 19.43 19.66
CA GLU A 397 7.26 20.75 19.65
C GLU A 397 7.41 21.28 18.21
N ARG A 398 7.86 20.44 17.26
CA ARG A 398 8.04 20.82 15.85
C ARG A 398 6.73 21.22 15.18
N LEU A 399 5.67 20.45 15.39
CA LEU A 399 4.40 20.61 14.68
C LEU A 399 3.44 21.56 15.42
N GLY A 400 3.71 21.89 16.68
CA GLY A 400 2.81 22.71 17.50
C GLY A 400 1.47 22.00 17.75
N ILE A 401 1.53 20.71 18.06
CA ILE A 401 0.36 19.85 18.28
C ILE A 401 0.43 19.21 19.67
N THR A 402 -0.73 18.84 20.20
CA THR A 402 -0.81 17.98 21.38
C THR A 402 -0.43 16.55 20.99
N PRO A 403 0.48 15.87 21.73
CA PRO A 403 0.75 14.45 21.52
C PRO A 403 -0.52 13.62 21.57
N THR A 404 -0.65 12.67 20.62
CA THR A 404 -1.75 11.69 20.62
C THR A 404 -1.74 10.82 21.87
N ARG A 405 -0.56 10.28 22.22
CA ARG A 405 -0.35 9.44 23.39
C ARG A 405 0.26 10.29 24.51
N ALA A 406 -0.34 10.27 25.69
CA ALA A 406 0.18 10.98 26.85
C ALA A 406 1.50 10.35 27.30
N SER A 407 2.56 11.16 27.41
CA SER A 407 3.82 10.73 28.03
C SER A 407 3.61 10.61 29.54
N GLY A 408 4.18 9.58 30.19
CA GLY A 408 4.15 9.39 31.65
C GLY A 408 4.87 10.48 32.49
N GLY A 409 5.09 11.67 31.93
CA GLY A 409 5.75 12.82 32.54
C GLY A 409 6.26 13.84 31.50
N PRO A 410 6.62 15.06 31.94
CA PRO A 410 7.19 16.07 31.04
C PRO A 410 8.58 15.64 30.53
N VAL A 411 8.74 15.61 29.21
CA VAL A 411 10.02 15.25 28.58
C VAL A 411 10.75 16.51 28.12
N ARG A 412 11.97 16.71 28.62
CA ARG A 412 12.81 17.84 28.20
C ARG A 412 13.45 17.57 26.83
N VAL A 413 13.06 18.34 25.81
CA VAL A 413 13.67 18.27 24.48
C VAL A 413 15.06 18.92 24.47
N THR A 414 16.10 18.08 24.44
CA THR A 414 17.52 18.48 24.45
C THR A 414 18.04 18.85 23.05
N ARG A 415 19.25 19.43 22.97
CA ARG A 415 19.92 19.71 21.68
C ARG A 415 20.21 18.43 20.88
N ARG A 416 20.60 17.34 21.56
CA ARG A 416 20.81 16.02 20.93
C ARG A 416 19.53 15.52 20.28
N ILE A 417 18.41 15.59 20.99
CA ILE A 417 17.11 15.15 20.48
C ILE A 417 16.73 15.94 19.22
N ARG A 418 16.84 17.28 19.24
CA ARG A 418 16.58 18.12 18.06
C ARG A 418 17.51 17.81 16.90
N LEU A 419 18.79 17.54 17.16
CA LEU A 419 19.77 17.18 16.12
C LEU A 419 19.42 15.85 15.46
N VAL A 420 19.14 14.80 16.25
CA VAL A 420 18.76 13.48 15.73
C VAL A 420 17.45 13.59 14.94
N ALA A 421 16.44 14.25 15.49
CA ALA A 421 15.19 14.51 14.79
C ALA A 421 15.45 15.22 13.45
N SER A 422 16.35 16.20 13.43
CA SER A 422 16.71 16.92 12.20
C SER A 422 17.41 16.08 11.15
N LEU A 423 18.34 15.22 11.56
CA LEU A 423 18.99 14.28 10.67
C LEU A 423 17.99 13.29 10.07
N LEU A 424 16.96 12.91 10.83
CA LEU A 424 15.90 11.99 10.40
C LEU A 424 14.70 12.73 9.79
N GLY A 425 14.86 13.95 9.29
CA GLY A 425 13.78 14.64 8.56
C GLY A 425 12.66 15.25 9.43
N ALA A 426 12.75 15.13 10.75
CA ALA A 426 11.93 15.83 11.74
C ALA A 426 12.60 17.09 12.31
N GLY A 427 13.38 17.82 11.50
CA GLY A 427 14.10 19.03 11.93
C GLY A 427 13.64 20.31 11.31
N GLY A 428 13.65 21.37 12.12
CA GLY A 428 13.45 22.77 11.70
C GLY A 428 11.98 23.20 11.68
N ARG A 429 11.76 24.51 11.47
CA ARG A 429 10.45 25.06 11.07
C ARG A 429 10.00 24.40 9.76
N PRO A 430 8.68 24.23 9.51
CA PRO A 430 8.16 23.55 8.33
C PRO A 430 8.78 24.02 7.00
N ASP A 431 9.19 25.29 6.94
CA ASP A 431 9.58 25.99 5.72
C ASP A 431 11.11 26.00 5.45
N ARG A 432 11.93 25.36 6.29
CA ARG A 432 13.39 25.27 6.08
C ARG A 432 13.86 23.82 6.03
N THR A 433 14.12 23.33 4.83
CA THR A 433 14.75 22.03 4.58
C THR A 433 16.20 22.02 5.08
N SER A 434 16.54 21.15 6.03
CA SER A 434 17.94 20.89 6.41
C SER A 434 18.74 20.45 5.18
N ARG A 435 19.93 21.02 4.98
CA ARG A 435 20.85 20.69 3.86
C ARG A 435 21.44 19.27 3.98
N PHE A 436 21.38 18.65 5.15
CA PHE A 436 21.85 17.29 5.41
C PHE A 436 20.75 16.49 6.12
N ARG A 437 20.09 15.57 5.40
CA ARG A 437 19.08 14.65 5.93
C ARG A 437 19.45 13.22 5.52
N LEU A 438 19.29 12.28 6.44
CA LEU A 438 19.31 10.86 6.12
C LEU A 438 18.04 10.52 5.31
N PRO A 439 18.12 9.53 4.41
CA PRO A 439 17.02 9.22 3.50
C PRO A 439 15.83 8.61 4.26
N VAL A 440 14.79 9.41 4.48
CA VAL A 440 13.55 9.02 5.17
C VAL A 440 12.27 9.31 4.37
N ARG A 441 12.36 10.02 3.24
CA ARG A 441 11.23 10.37 2.33
C ARG A 441 11.19 9.49 1.08
N LYS A 442 10.00 9.28 0.49
CA LYS A 442 9.72 8.46 -0.71
C LYS A 442 10.79 8.51 -1.82
N ILE A 443 11.10 9.71 -2.31
CA ILE A 443 12.07 9.94 -3.41
C ILE A 443 13.48 9.44 -3.04
N TYR A 444 13.85 9.52 -1.76
CA TYR A 444 15.14 9.03 -1.28
C TYR A 444 15.04 7.60 -0.74
N THR A 445 13.88 7.09 -0.33
CA THR A 445 13.71 5.70 0.07
C THR A 445 13.76 4.73 -1.10
N GLN A 446 13.33 5.06 -2.32
CA GLN A 446 13.57 4.12 -3.45
C GLN A 446 15.07 3.87 -3.73
N LEU A 447 15.94 4.86 -3.46
CA LEU A 447 17.40 4.74 -3.60
C LEU A 447 18.13 4.29 -2.33
N PHE A 448 17.49 4.40 -1.16
CA PHE A 448 18.15 4.17 0.14
C PHE A 448 17.29 3.42 1.16
N SER A 449 16.20 2.78 0.72
CA SER A 449 15.26 2.07 1.58
C SER A 449 15.99 1.00 2.38
N PRO A 450 15.72 0.88 3.68
CA PRO A 450 16.38 -0.11 4.51
C PRO A 450 15.96 -1.51 4.05
N GLY A 451 16.93 -2.30 3.59
CA GLY A 451 16.71 -3.73 3.33
C GLY A 451 16.24 -4.48 4.58
N SER A 452 15.55 -5.60 4.35
CA SER A 452 14.91 -6.49 5.35
C SER A 452 15.86 -7.05 6.43
N ALA A 453 17.18 -6.90 6.25
CA ALA A 453 18.22 -7.51 7.08
C ALA A 453 18.38 -6.93 8.52
N THR A 454 17.62 -5.91 8.92
CA THR A 454 17.80 -5.23 10.24
C THR A 454 16.52 -4.96 11.04
N TYR A 455 15.38 -5.52 10.62
CA TYR A 455 14.13 -5.34 11.34
C TYR A 455 14.05 -6.27 12.56
N SER A 456 13.63 -5.70 13.68
CA SER A 456 13.12 -6.41 14.85
C SER A 456 11.81 -5.72 15.22
N PRO A 457 10.80 -6.45 15.72
CA PRO A 457 9.57 -5.85 16.19
C PRO A 457 9.81 -4.63 17.11
N PRO A 458 8.93 -3.61 17.07
CA PRO A 458 7.70 -3.55 16.28
C PRO A 458 7.92 -3.23 14.79
N PHE A 459 7.16 -3.89 13.90
CA PHE A 459 7.20 -3.69 12.44
C PHE A 459 6.24 -2.62 11.91
N PHE A 460 5.25 -2.21 12.72
CA PHE A 460 4.21 -1.22 12.35
C PHE A 460 3.48 -1.55 11.05
N LYS A 461 3.10 -2.82 10.88
CA LYS A 461 2.27 -3.25 9.77
C LYS A 461 0.79 -3.15 10.10
N GLN A 462 -0.04 -3.16 9.08
CA GLN A 462 -1.47 -3.05 9.24
C GLN A 462 -2.23 -3.69 8.08
N PHE A 463 -3.51 -3.97 8.33
CA PHE A 463 -4.48 -4.40 7.34
C PHE A 463 -5.88 -3.92 7.76
N LEU A 464 -6.81 -3.86 6.80
CA LEU A 464 -8.16 -3.38 7.04
C LEU A 464 -9.18 -4.52 7.00
N ARG A 465 -10.24 -4.37 7.80
CA ARG A 465 -11.50 -5.09 7.64
C ARG A 465 -12.62 -4.08 7.42
N LEU A 466 -13.46 -4.36 6.43
CA LEU A 466 -14.66 -3.58 6.14
C LEU A 466 -15.88 -4.47 6.34
N ASP A 467 -16.75 -4.08 7.27
CA ASP A 467 -18.04 -4.73 7.49
C ASP A 467 -19.13 -3.85 6.88
N VAL A 468 -19.90 -4.41 5.96
CA VAL A 468 -20.89 -3.70 5.16
C VAL A 468 -22.29 -4.05 5.64
N THR A 469 -23.14 -3.04 5.68
CA THR A 469 -24.58 -3.14 5.94
C THR A 469 -25.31 -2.26 4.92
N PRO A 470 -26.64 -2.37 4.78
CA PRO A 470 -27.39 -1.48 3.89
C PRO A 470 -27.14 0.01 4.15
N ASP A 471 -26.94 0.38 5.43
CA ASP A 471 -26.92 1.79 5.86
C ASP A 471 -25.50 2.35 6.09
N ALA A 472 -24.49 1.48 6.18
CA ALA A 472 -23.13 1.89 6.55
C ALA A 472 -22.05 0.87 6.23
N VAL A 473 -20.82 1.37 6.09
CA VAL A 473 -19.58 0.59 6.07
C VAL A 473 -18.75 0.91 7.30
N ARG A 474 -18.45 -0.10 8.11
CA ARG A 474 -17.52 0.03 9.23
C ARG A 474 -16.12 -0.36 8.77
N LEU A 475 -15.22 0.61 8.69
CA LEU A 475 -13.82 0.41 8.34
C LEU A 475 -12.99 0.35 9.63
N ARG A 476 -12.23 -0.74 9.80
CA ARG A 476 -11.32 -0.94 10.93
C ARG A 476 -9.90 -1.22 10.44
N CYS A 477 -8.92 -0.49 10.97
CA CYS A 477 -7.50 -0.69 10.74
C CYS A 477 -6.91 -1.50 11.90
N PHE A 478 -6.31 -2.65 11.60
CA PHE A 478 -5.70 -3.53 12.59
C PHE A 478 -4.18 -3.47 12.50
N ALA A 479 -3.49 -3.47 13.64
CA ALA A 479 -2.03 -3.52 13.70
C ALA A 479 -1.48 -4.94 13.64
N ALA A 480 -0.29 -5.05 13.05
CA ALA A 480 0.58 -6.21 13.06
C ALA A 480 2.01 -5.76 13.42
N THR A 481 2.37 -5.93 14.68
CA THR A 481 3.65 -5.45 15.24
C THR A 481 4.76 -6.49 15.12
N GLY A 482 4.43 -7.78 14.97
CA GLY A 482 5.36 -8.90 15.08
C GLY A 482 5.56 -9.42 16.51
N ASN A 483 4.79 -8.93 17.48
CA ASN A 483 4.77 -9.46 18.85
C ASN A 483 3.63 -10.47 19.02
N LEU A 484 3.85 -11.53 19.81
CA LEU A 484 2.92 -12.65 19.99
C LEU A 484 1.55 -12.22 20.53
N ALA A 485 1.51 -11.36 21.56
CA ALA A 485 0.25 -10.91 22.15
C ALA A 485 -0.65 -10.20 21.11
N GLN A 486 -0.05 -9.39 20.25
CA GLN A 486 -0.73 -8.64 19.19
C GLN A 486 -1.00 -9.49 17.95
N GLU A 487 -0.21 -10.54 17.73
CA GLU A 487 -0.52 -11.57 16.74
C GLU A 487 -1.79 -12.36 17.13
N ILE A 488 -1.94 -12.70 18.40
CA ILE A 488 -3.11 -13.39 18.95
C ILE A 488 -4.30 -12.43 18.99
N GLU A 489 -4.15 -11.21 19.50
CA GLU A 489 -5.21 -10.19 19.53
C GLU A 489 -4.77 -8.91 18.81
N PRO A 490 -4.96 -8.84 17.48
CA PRO A 490 -4.60 -7.65 16.69
C PRO A 490 -5.30 -6.39 17.23
N PRO A 491 -4.54 -5.36 17.65
CA PRO A 491 -5.13 -4.09 18.09
C PRO A 491 -5.87 -3.41 16.96
N VAL A 492 -6.97 -2.73 17.27
CA VAL A 492 -7.65 -1.82 16.33
C VAL A 492 -7.03 -0.44 16.49
N GLU A 493 -6.30 0.03 15.49
CA GLU A 493 -5.64 1.33 15.51
C GLU A 493 -6.56 2.47 15.11
N ASP A 494 -7.47 2.23 14.18
CA ASP A 494 -8.48 3.21 13.76
C ASP A 494 -9.79 2.52 13.45
N GLU A 495 -10.87 3.24 13.66
CA GLU A 495 -12.21 2.80 13.33
C GLU A 495 -13.06 4.00 12.89
N VAL A 496 -13.78 3.82 11.78
CA VAL A 496 -14.75 4.80 11.30
C VAL A 496 -15.97 4.07 10.74
N THR A 497 -17.15 4.60 11.04
CA THR A 497 -18.41 4.18 10.40
C THR A 497 -18.76 5.21 9.34
N ILE A 498 -18.85 4.75 8.08
CA ILE A 498 -19.12 5.55 6.90
C ILE A 498 -20.59 5.32 6.53
N PRO A 499 -21.47 6.32 6.65
CA PRO A 499 -22.87 6.17 6.27
C PRO A 499 -22.98 5.95 4.75
N LEU A 500 -23.90 5.09 4.34
CA LEU A 500 -24.28 4.90 2.95
C LEU A 500 -25.56 5.71 2.65
N PRO A 501 -25.63 6.40 1.50
CA PRO A 501 -26.77 7.21 1.09
C PRO A 501 -28.00 6.39 0.69
#